data_AF-A0A7J3MJJ2-F1
#
_entry.id   AF-A0A7J3MJJ2-F1
#
_cell.length_a   1.000
_cell.length_b   1.000
_cell.length_c   1.000
_cell.angle_alpha   90.00
_cell.angle_beta   90.00
_cell.angle_gamma   90.00
#
_symmetry.space_group_name_H-M   'P 1'
#
loop_
_entity.id
_entity.type
_entity.pdbx_description
1 polymer ?
#
loop_
_entity_poly.entity_id
_entity_poly.type
_entity_poly.pdbx_seq_one_letter_code
_entity_poly.pdbx_strand_id
1 'polypeptide(L)'
;MELSTPRKLLIPRELAVVNGDKITCNFLCDLIVEIEGKRIGIEAFLVDKLPVPLVFGALDMEAYMIKLDLAKRKLDLSEFTGYMLAL
;
A
#
# COMPACT_ATOMS: atom_id res chain seq x y z
N MET A 1 -4.87 -9.86 7.24
CA MET A 1 -5.09 -9.25 5.92
C MET A 1 -6.12 -10.10 5.19
N GLU A 2 -7.18 -9.48 4.71
CA GLU A 2 -8.21 -10.16 3.89
C GLU A 2 -8.10 -9.63 2.46
N LEU A 3 -8.05 -10.56 1.49
CA LEU A 3 -7.88 -10.28 0.06
C LEU A 3 -9.23 -10.45 -0.65
N SER A 4 -9.70 -9.42 -1.35
CA SER A 4 -10.85 -9.55 -2.25
C SER A 4 -10.47 -10.31 -3.52
N THR A 5 -11.46 -10.64 -4.37
CA THR A 5 -11.15 -11.21 -5.69
C THR A 5 -10.34 -10.21 -6.51
N PRO A 6 -9.14 -10.57 -7.03
CA PRO A 6 -8.34 -9.65 -7.81
C PRO A 6 -9.06 -9.19 -9.09
N ARG A 7 -9.05 -7.88 -9.33
CA ARG A 7 -9.62 -7.22 -10.50
C ARG A 7 -8.55 -7.03 -11.56
N LYS A 8 -8.77 -7.59 -12.75
CA LYS A 8 -7.87 -7.39 -13.89
C LYS A 8 -7.97 -5.95 -14.39
N LEU A 9 -6.82 -5.31 -14.60
CA LEU A 9 -6.74 -3.96 -15.15
C LEU A 9 -6.97 -3.97 -16.66
N LEU A 10 -7.71 -2.97 -17.16
CA LEU A 10 -7.89 -2.76 -18.60
C LEU A 10 -6.57 -2.40 -19.29
N ILE A 11 -5.74 -1.64 -18.59
CA ILE A 11 -4.40 -1.23 -19.03
C ILE A 11 -3.43 -1.63 -17.91
N PRO A 12 -2.46 -2.53 -18.15
CA PRO A 12 -1.45 -2.88 -17.17
C PRO A 12 -0.69 -1.64 -16.68
N ARG A 13 -0.27 -1.65 -15.42
CA ARG A 13 0.58 -0.61 -14.85
C ARG A 13 2.03 -1.08 -14.86
N GLU A 14 2.93 -0.24 -15.36
CA GLU A 14 4.37 -0.48 -15.25
C GLU A 14 4.92 0.28 -14.04
N LEU A 15 5.58 -0.44 -13.14
CA LEU A 15 6.31 0.12 -12.02
C LEU A 15 7.81 0.01 -12.32
N ALA A 16 8.52 1.13 -12.20
CA ALA A 16 9.96 1.16 -12.31
C ALA A 16 10.59 0.76 -10.96
N VAL A 17 11.58 -0.13 -11.00
CA VAL A 17 12.37 -0.52 -9.84
C VAL A 17 13.71 0.19 -9.88
N VAL A 18 14.26 0.51 -8.71
CA VAL A 18 15.52 1.27 -8.57
C VAL A 18 16.72 0.63 -9.29
N ASN A 19 16.70 -0.69 -9.49
CA ASN A 19 17.75 -1.43 -10.19
C ASN A 19 17.61 -1.37 -11.73
N GLY A 20 16.63 -0.63 -12.26
CA GLY A 20 16.35 -0.51 -13.69
C GLY A 20 15.35 -1.53 -14.21
N ASP A 21 14.93 -2.50 -13.40
CA ASP A 21 13.89 -3.46 -13.80
C ASP A 21 12.52 -2.80 -13.87
N LYS A 22 11.62 -3.45 -14.62
CA LYS A 22 10.21 -3.07 -14.70
C LYS A 22 9.34 -4.20 -14.20
N ILE A 23 8.32 -3.84 -13.42
CA ILE A 23 7.28 -4.77 -12.96
C ILE A 23 5.99 -4.38 -13.67
N THR A 24 5.39 -5.34 -14.37
CA THR A 24 4.07 -5.17 -14.99
C THR A 24 2.99 -5.71 -14.06
N CYS A 25 2.16 -4.81 -13.54
CA CYS A 25 1.01 -5.13 -12.70
C CYS A 25 -0.23 -5.26 -13.57
N ASN A 26 -0.81 -6.46 -13.60
CA ASN A 26 -2.02 -6.76 -14.38
C ASN A 26 -3.30 -6.75 -13.53
N PHE A 27 -3.16 -6.78 -12.21
CA PHE A 27 -4.27 -6.93 -11.28
C PHE A 27 -4.17 -5.91 -10.15
N LEU A 28 -5.34 -5.47 -9.70
CA LEU A 28 -5.56 -4.67 -8.52
C LEU A 28 -6.47 -5.45 -7.57
N CYS A 29 -6.25 -5.33 -6.28
CA CYS A 29 -7.08 -5.99 -5.28
C CYS A 29 -7.37 -5.05 -4.11
N ASP A 30 -8.58 -5.16 -3.59
CA ASP A 30 -8.96 -4.47 -2.35
C ASP A 30 -8.51 -5.35 -1.18
N LEU A 31 -7.77 -4.75 -0.27
CA LEU A 31 -7.19 -5.40 0.89
C LEU A 31 -7.72 -4.75 2.16
N ILE A 32 -8.13 -5.57 3.13
CA ILE A 32 -8.34 -5.08 4.50
C ILE A 32 -7.11 -5.39 5.33
N VAL A 33 -6.50 -4.34 5.87
CA VAL A 33 -5.29 -4.40 6.71
C VAL A 33 -5.59 -3.79 8.08
N GLU A 34 -4.90 -4.27 9.11
CA GLU A 34 -5.03 -3.75 10.47
C GLU A 34 -3.78 -2.95 10.84
N ILE A 35 -3.98 -1.71 11.31
CA ILE A 35 -2.93 -0.82 11.80
C ILE A 35 -3.42 -0.25 13.14
N GLU A 36 -2.64 -0.43 14.21
CA GLU A 36 -2.99 0.03 15.57
C GLU A 36 -4.44 -0.34 15.98
N GLY A 37 -4.85 -1.59 15.71
CA GLY A 37 -6.19 -2.10 16.05
C GLY A 37 -7.33 -1.55 15.18
N LYS A 38 -7.03 -0.77 14.13
CA LYS A 38 -8.02 -0.27 13.17
C LYS A 38 -7.92 -1.02 11.85
N ARG A 39 -9.06 -1.48 11.34
CA ARG A 39 -9.18 -2.10 10.01
C ARG A 39 -9.40 -1.02 8.95
N ILE A 40 -8.51 -0.95 7.97
CA ILE A 40 -8.59 -0.03 6.83
C ILE A 40 -8.61 -0.81 5.52
N GLY A 41 -9.32 -0.30 4.52
CA GLY A 41 -9.33 -0.85 3.17
C GLY A 41 -8.35 -0.11 2.28
N ILE A 42 -7.47 -0.81 1.58
CA ILE A 42 -6.51 -0.24 0.62
C ILE A 42 -6.67 -0.92 -0.75
N GLU A 43 -6.36 -0.20 -1.83
CA GLU A 43 -6.22 -0.79 -3.16
C GLU A 43 -4.75 -1.10 -3.43
N ALA A 44 -4.43 -2.36 -3.74
CA ALA A 44 -3.05 -2.80 -3.95
C ALA A 44 -2.86 -3.50 -5.29
N PHE A 45 -1.75 -3.20 -5.96
CA PHE A 45 -1.32 -3.95 -7.14
C PHE A 45 -0.78 -5.32 -6.73
N LEU A 46 -1.18 -6.37 -7.46
CA LEU A 46 -0.58 -7.68 -7.27
C LEU A 46 0.71 -7.81 -8.07
N VAL A 47 1.77 -8.22 -7.37
CA VAL A 47 3.12 -8.39 -7.90
C VAL A 47 3.62 -9.79 -7.53
N ASP A 48 3.97 -10.59 -8.54
CA ASP A 48 4.32 -12.01 -8.33
C ASP A 48 5.62 -12.22 -7.53
N LYS A 49 6.56 -11.28 -7.61
CA LYS A 49 7.90 -11.40 -7.01
C LYS A 49 8.21 -10.23 -6.08
N LEU A 50 7.36 -10.02 -5.08
CA LEU A 50 7.61 -9.04 -4.02
C LEU A 50 8.41 -9.71 -2.88
N PRO A 51 9.54 -9.13 -2.42
CA PRO A 51 10.35 -9.71 -1.34
C PRO A 51 9.69 -9.60 0.04
N VAL A 52 8.60 -8.85 0.13
CA VAL A 52 7.80 -8.61 1.33
C VAL A 52 6.33 -8.88 1.00
N PRO A 53 5.46 -9.17 1.99
CA PRO A 53 4.06 -9.48 1.71
C PRO A 53 3.24 -8.28 1.23
N LEU A 54 3.64 -7.06 1.59
CA LEU A 54 2.96 -5.82 1.25
C LEU A 54 3.94 -4.64 1.29
N VAL A 55 3.79 -3.69 0.37
CA VAL A 55 4.49 -2.40 0.40
C VAL A 55 3.43 -1.31 0.48
N PHE A 56 3.52 -0.46 1.50
CA PHE A 56 2.81 0.81 1.53
C PHE A 56 3.64 1.84 0.76
N GLY A 57 3.07 2.41 -0.29
CA GLY A 57 3.67 3.52 -1.01
C GLY A 57 3.61 4.82 -0.22
N ALA A 58 4.36 5.82 -0.66
CA ALA A 58 4.33 7.14 -0.05
C ALA A 58 2.92 7.77 -0.08
N LEU A 59 2.16 7.55 -1.16
CA LEU A 59 0.78 8.04 -1.28
C LEU A 59 -0.16 7.37 -0.29
N ASP A 60 -0.02 6.06 -0.07
CA ASP A 60 -0.83 5.36 0.92
C ASP A 60 -0.54 5.91 2.33
N MET A 61 0.75 6.10 2.65
CA MET A 61 1.16 6.67 3.92
C MET A 61 0.60 8.08 4.13
N GLU A 62 0.67 8.94 3.10
CA GLU A 62 0.13 10.29 3.12
C GLU A 62 -1.39 10.27 3.31
N ALA A 63 -2.11 9.45 2.55
CA ALA A 63 -3.56 9.36 2.59
C ALA A 63 -4.09 8.92 3.97
N TYR A 64 -3.30 8.14 4.73
CA TYR A 64 -3.64 7.73 6.09
C TYR A 64 -2.93 8.52 7.19
N MET A 65 -2.20 9.59 6.86
CA MET A 65 -1.44 10.39 7.84
C MET A 65 -0.42 9.56 8.65
N ILE A 66 0.15 8.54 8.01
CA ILE A 66 1.24 7.72 8.54
C ILE A 66 2.56 8.42 8.24
N LYS A 67 3.33 8.76 9.27
CA LYS A 67 4.60 9.48 9.14
C LYS A 67 5.78 8.58 9.53
N LEU A 68 6.98 8.96 9.08
CA LEU A 68 8.22 8.31 9.50
C LEU A 68 8.86 9.11 10.65
N ASP A 69 8.98 8.50 11.83
CA ASP A 69 9.83 9.02 12.92
C ASP A 69 11.23 8.39 12.79
N LEU A 70 12.09 9.07 12.04
CA LEU A 70 13.46 8.60 11.78
C LEU A 70 14.32 8.57 13.04
N ALA A 71 14.05 9.44 14.02
CA ALA A 71 14.78 9.48 15.29
C ALA A 71 14.48 8.25 16.13
N LYS A 72 13.22 7.82 16.17
CA LYS A 72 12.80 6.61 16.90
C LYS A 72 12.85 5.33 16.07
N ARG A 73 13.13 5.43 14.77
CA ARG A 73 13.12 4.33 13.79
C ARG A 73 11.79 3.59 13.78
N LYS A 74 10.68 4.33 13.83
CA LYS A 74 9.32 3.82 13.90
C LYS A 74 8.40 4.63 13.00
N LEU A 75 7.22 4.09 12.74
CA LEU A 75 6.12 4.89 12.19
C LEU A 75 5.55 5.79 13.29
N ASP A 76 5.26 7.03 12.94
CA ASP A 76 4.45 7.93 13.75
C ASP A 76 3.01 7.87 13.25
N LEU A 77 2.14 7.37 14.13
CA LEU A 77 0.72 7.15 13.88
C LEU A 77 -0.15 8.08 14.75
N SER A 78 0.44 9.14 15.33
CA SER A 78 -0.29 10.07 16.20
C SER A 78 -1.46 10.77 15.53
N GLU A 79 -1.40 10.95 14.20
CA GLU A 79 -2.45 11.53 13.37
C GLU A 79 -3.24 10.49 12.57
N PHE A 80 -2.93 9.19 12.72
CA PHE A 80 -3.63 8.11 12.03
C PHE A 80 -5.04 7.93 12.58
N THR A 81 -6.05 8.18 11.75
CA THR A 81 -7.45 8.07 12.15
C THR A 81 -8.09 6.75 11.70
N GLY A 82 -7.49 6.05 10.75
CA GLY A 82 -8.08 4.91 10.04
C GLY A 82 -8.97 5.30 8.86
N TYR A 83 -9.15 6.59 8.61
CA TYR A 83 -9.87 7.11 7.45
C TYR A 83 -8.87 7.70 6.46
N MET A 84 -9.12 7.44 5.18
CA MET A 84 -8.35 8.04 4.10
C MET A 84 -8.73 9.53 4.02
N LEU A 85 -7.73 10.41 3.93
CA LEU A 85 -7.96 11.80 3.58
C LEU A 85 -8.54 11.85 2.15
N ALA A 86 -9.73 12.42 2.01
CA ALA A 86 -10.25 12.79 0.70
C ALA A 86 -9.50 14.05 0.26
N LEU A 87 -8.54 13.89 -0.64
CA LEU A 87 -7.88 14.99 -1.36
C LEU A 87 -8.69 15.37 -2.59
#